data_AF-A0A958JSQ5-F1
#
_entry.id   AF-A0A958JSQ5-F1
#
_cell.length_a   1.000
_cell.length_b   1.000
_cell.length_c   1.000
_cell.angle_alpha   90.00
_cell.angle_beta   90.00
_cell.angle_gamma   90.00
#
_symmetry.space_group_name_H-M   'P 1'
#
loop_
_entity.id
_entity.type
_entity.pdbx_description
1 polymer ?
#
loop_
_entity_poly.entity_id
_entity_poly.type
_entity_poly.pdbx_seq_one_letter_code
_entity_poly.pdbx_strand_id
1 'polypeptide(L)'
;MRKDEKNTAIYVANEEYVPWDPVEPERNLLRAILMSALNDIQKGGVLEDDAMSFFLSEEEDYVFSFKAICDFLELDPQQVLILTGLFERDGSPSLSYRDRKSYPVKFV
;
A
#
# COMPACT_ATOMS: atom_id res chain seq x y z
N MET A 1 21.50 -17.58 62.94
CA MET A 1 21.22 -16.73 61.77
C MET A 1 20.56 -17.59 60.70
N ARG A 2 19.28 -17.34 60.35
CA ARG A 2 18.60 -18.00 59.24
C ARG A 2 19.04 -17.33 57.94
N LYS A 3 19.48 -18.11 56.96
CA LYS A 3 19.73 -17.62 55.59
C LYS A 3 18.39 -17.65 54.87
N ASP A 4 17.86 -16.48 54.55
CA ASP A 4 16.67 -16.36 53.72
C ASP A 4 17.05 -16.67 52.26
N GLU A 5 16.55 -17.79 51.74
CA GLU A 5 16.73 -18.20 50.34
C GLU A 5 15.88 -17.30 49.45
N LYS A 6 16.53 -16.40 48.70
CA LYS A 6 15.86 -15.55 47.71
C LYS A 6 15.53 -16.39 46.48
N ASN A 7 14.28 -16.82 46.41
CA ASN A 7 13.71 -17.57 45.29
C ASN A 7 13.64 -16.65 44.06
N THR A 8 14.68 -16.70 43.22
CA THR A 8 14.80 -15.83 42.04
C THR A 8 14.21 -16.60 40.86
N ALA A 9 12.98 -16.30 40.48
CA ALA A 9 12.37 -16.89 39.28
C ALA A 9 13.02 -16.28 38.04
N ILE A 10 13.73 -17.11 37.25
CA ILE A 10 14.27 -16.72 35.96
C ILE A 10 13.15 -16.89 34.93
N TYR A 11 12.56 -15.79 34.48
CA TYR A 11 11.65 -15.78 33.35
C TYR A 11 12.50 -15.86 32.07
N VAL A 12 12.60 -17.05 31.49
CA VAL A 12 13.18 -17.23 30.16
C VAL A 12 12.15 -16.71 29.17
N ALA A 13 12.40 -15.53 28.62
CA ALA A 13 11.66 -15.05 27.46
C ALA A 13 11.96 -16.02 26.31
N ASN A 14 10.98 -16.81 25.90
CA ASN A 14 11.08 -17.55 24.65
C ASN A 14 11.04 -16.51 23.52
N GLU A 15 12.20 -16.14 23.00
CA GLU A 15 12.29 -15.40 21.75
C GLU A 15 11.81 -16.34 20.65
N GLU A 16 10.63 -16.07 20.09
CA GLU A 16 10.14 -16.81 18.93
C GLU A 16 11.12 -16.60 17.77
N TYR A 17 11.79 -17.67 17.35
CA TYR A 17 12.66 -17.63 16.19
C TYR A 17 11.81 -17.44 14.94
N VAL A 18 11.90 -16.26 14.34
CA VAL A 18 11.32 -15.96 13.03
C VAL A 18 12.43 -16.17 11.99
N PRO A 19 12.28 -17.14 11.06
CA PRO A 19 13.21 -17.30 9.94
C PRO A 19 13.28 -16.00 9.13
N TRP A 20 14.50 -15.55 8.79
CA TRP A 20 14.68 -14.39 7.94
C TRP A 20 14.18 -14.66 6.52
N ASP A 21 13.17 -13.93 6.09
CA ASP A 21 12.71 -13.90 4.70
C ASP A 21 13.28 -12.65 4.00
N PRO A 22 14.23 -12.81 3.05
CA PRO A 22 14.80 -11.67 2.32
C PRO A 22 13.78 -10.93 1.44
N VAL A 23 12.62 -11.51 1.13
CA VAL A 23 11.55 -10.91 0.30
C VAL A 23 10.61 -10.05 1.15
N GLU A 24 10.54 -10.29 2.46
CA GLU A 24 9.63 -9.59 3.36
C GLU A 24 9.87 -8.06 3.42
N PRO A 25 11.11 -7.56 3.46
CA PRO A 25 11.38 -6.12 3.40
C PRO A 25 10.86 -5.46 2.12
N GLU A 26 11.04 -6.12 0.97
CA GLU A 26 10.55 -5.64 -0.33
C GLU A 26 9.02 -5.62 -0.35
N ARG A 27 8.39 -6.72 0.07
CA ARG A 27 6.93 -6.81 0.19
C ARG A 27 6.36 -5.70 1.09
N ASN A 28 7.03 -5.40 2.20
CA ASN A 28 6.62 -4.34 3.12
C ASN A 28 6.80 -2.94 2.53
N LEU A 29 7.87 -2.72 1.75
CA LEU A 29 8.06 -1.48 1.01
C LEU A 29 6.93 -1.25 -0.01
N LEU A 30 6.60 -2.25 -0.83
CA LEU A 30 5.56 -2.11 -1.84
C LEU A 30 4.17 -1.88 -1.22
N ARG A 31 3.87 -2.55 -0.10
CA ARG A 31 2.67 -2.28 0.70
C ARG A 31 2.64 -0.85 1.21
N ALA A 32 3.76 -0.33 1.71
CA ALA A 32 3.84 1.04 2.21
C ALA A 32 3.57 2.08 1.10
N ILE A 33 4.12 1.87 -0.10
CA ILE A 33 3.87 2.72 -1.26
C ILE A 33 2.38 2.72 -1.61
N LEU A 34 1.77 1.54 -1.74
CA LEU A 34 0.35 1.41 -2.09
C LEU A 34 -0.56 2.07 -1.05
N MET A 35 -0.27 1.85 0.24
CA MET A 35 -1.01 2.45 1.34
C MET A 35 -0.86 3.97 1.40
N SER A 36 0.33 4.50 1.06
CA SER A 36 0.54 5.95 0.96
C SER A 36 -0.34 6.53 -0.15
N ALA A 37 -0.32 5.94 -1.34
CA ALA A 37 -1.12 6.41 -2.47
C ALA A 37 -2.64 6.35 -2.16
N LEU A 38 -3.11 5.29 -1.49
CA LEU A 38 -4.50 5.18 -1.04
C LEU A 38 -4.88 6.30 -0.06
N ASN A 39 -3.98 6.65 0.85
CA ASN A 39 -4.19 7.74 1.80
C ASN A 39 -4.15 9.11 1.11
N ASP A 40 -3.29 9.28 0.11
CA ASP A 40 -3.14 10.54 -0.62
C ASP A 40 -4.39 10.88 -1.45
N ILE A 41 -5.09 9.87 -2.00
CA ILE A 41 -6.41 10.06 -2.62
C ILE A 41 -7.42 10.72 -1.66
N GLN A 42 -7.39 10.36 -0.37
CA GLN A 42 -8.35 10.88 0.60
C GLN A 42 -8.05 12.33 1.04
N LYS A 43 -6.84 12.82 0.80
CA LYS A 43 -6.39 14.16 1.25
C LYS A 43 -6.85 15.28 0.32
N GLY A 44 -7.14 14.98 -0.93
CA GLY A 44 -7.53 15.96 -1.94
C GLY A 44 -6.38 16.81 -2.48
N GLY A 45 -6.66 17.57 -3.55
CA GLY A 45 -5.72 18.54 -4.13
C GLY A 45 -4.55 17.87 -4.84
N VAL A 46 -3.35 18.47 -4.76
CA VAL A 46 -2.16 17.98 -5.51
C VAL A 46 -1.79 16.54 -5.16
N LEU A 47 -1.92 16.14 -3.90
CA LEU A 47 -1.62 14.77 -3.47
C LEU A 47 -2.62 13.75 -4.06
N GLU A 48 -3.88 14.17 -4.21
CA GLU A 48 -4.89 13.35 -4.87
C GLU A 48 -4.58 13.21 -6.37
N ASP A 49 -4.19 14.29 -7.04
CA ASP A 49 -3.82 14.28 -8.46
C ASP A 49 -2.60 13.37 -8.73
N ASP A 50 -1.58 13.45 -7.88
CA ASP A 50 -0.38 12.60 -7.97
C ASP A 50 -0.73 11.12 -7.72
N ALA A 51 -1.54 10.84 -6.69
CA ALA A 51 -1.98 9.48 -6.38
C ALA A 51 -2.86 8.90 -7.50
N MET A 52 -3.78 9.69 -8.07
CA MET A 52 -4.57 9.30 -9.23
C MET A 52 -3.69 8.96 -10.42
N SER A 53 -2.67 9.80 -10.69
CA SER A 53 -1.71 9.55 -11.78
C SER A 53 -0.97 8.24 -11.59
N PHE A 54 -0.61 7.90 -10.34
CA PHE A 54 -0.01 6.61 -10.01
C PHE A 54 -0.95 5.42 -10.30
N PHE A 55 -2.21 5.45 -9.83
CA PHE A 55 -3.16 4.35 -10.03
C PHE A 55 -3.60 4.16 -11.48
N LEU A 56 -3.63 5.26 -12.24
CA LEU A 56 -4.11 5.29 -13.63
C LEU A 56 -2.98 5.24 -14.65
N SER A 57 -1.73 5.14 -14.20
CA SER A 57 -0.58 5.04 -15.08
C SER A 57 -0.69 3.76 -15.92
N GLU A 58 -0.53 3.92 -17.23
CA GLU A 58 -0.44 2.80 -18.16
C GLU A 58 0.96 2.17 -18.18
N GLU A 59 1.95 2.82 -17.55
CA GLU A 59 3.35 2.38 -17.53
C GLU A 59 3.51 1.07 -16.74
N GLU A 60 3.74 -0.04 -17.46
CA GLU A 60 3.95 -1.36 -16.86
C GLU A 60 5.44 -1.64 -16.59
N ASP A 61 6.34 -0.98 -17.32
CA ASP A 61 7.78 -1.24 -17.28
C ASP A 61 8.48 -0.67 -16.03
N TYR A 62 7.81 0.24 -15.31
CA TYR A 62 8.34 0.79 -14.07
C TYR A 62 8.16 -0.21 -12.91
N VAL A 63 9.26 -0.53 -12.22
CA VAL A 63 9.29 -1.53 -11.13
C VAL A 63 8.35 -1.17 -9.97
N PHE A 64 8.12 0.13 -9.73
CA PHE A 64 7.16 0.60 -8.73
C PHE A 64 5.86 1.12 -9.36
N SER A 65 5.52 0.69 -10.58
CA SER A 65 4.20 0.96 -11.15
C SER A 65 3.12 0.28 -10.31
N PHE A 66 1.91 0.84 -10.33
CA PHE A 66 0.76 0.24 -9.66
C PHE A 66 0.53 -1.21 -10.08
N LYS A 67 0.66 -1.51 -11.39
CA LYS A 67 0.51 -2.86 -11.94
C LYS A 67 1.60 -3.80 -11.45
N ALA A 68 2.87 -3.39 -11.48
CA ALA A 68 3.99 -4.20 -11.00
C ALA A 68 3.88 -4.49 -9.49
N ILE A 69 3.44 -3.50 -8.70
CA ILE A 69 3.19 -3.67 -7.27
C ILE A 69 2.06 -4.67 -7.03
N CYS A 70 0.96 -4.58 -7.77
CA CYS A 70 -0.16 -5.51 -7.64
C CYS A 70 0.26 -6.93 -8.02
N ASP A 71 1.03 -7.10 -9.10
CA ASP A 71 1.56 -8.40 -9.53
C ASP A 71 2.47 -9.02 -8.46
N PHE A 72 3.43 -8.25 -7.94
CA PHE A 72 4.35 -8.71 -6.89
C PHE A 72 3.63 -9.06 -5.58
N LEU A 73 2.59 -8.32 -5.21
CA LEU A 73 1.80 -8.55 -4.00
C LEU A 73 0.67 -9.57 -4.19
N GLU A 74 0.50 -10.12 -5.40
CA GLU A 74 -0.59 -11.03 -5.78
C GLU A 74 -1.98 -10.41 -5.51
N LEU A 75 -2.12 -9.11 -5.81
CA LEU A 75 -3.35 -8.35 -5.66
C LEU A 75 -4.05 -8.16 -7.01
N ASP A 76 -5.38 -8.18 -7.00
CA ASP A 76 -6.18 -7.82 -8.17
C ASP A 76 -6.22 -6.28 -8.34
N PRO A 77 -5.62 -5.73 -9.41
CA PRO A 77 -5.60 -4.29 -9.63
C PRO A 77 -7.01 -3.68 -9.71
N GLN A 78 -8.00 -4.41 -10.23
CA GLN A 78 -9.37 -3.92 -10.34
C GLN A 78 -10.00 -3.71 -8.96
N GLN A 79 -9.79 -4.63 -8.03
CA GLN A 79 -10.27 -4.48 -6.66
C GLN A 79 -9.64 -3.28 -5.97
N VAL A 80 -8.34 -3.05 -6.18
CA VAL A 80 -7.66 -1.88 -5.61
C VAL A 80 -8.20 -0.59 -6.22
N LEU A 81 -8.44 -0.53 -7.52
CA LEU A 81 -9.06 0.61 -8.20
C LEU A 81 -10.52 0.88 -7.76
N ILE A 82 -11.25 -0.15 -7.34
CA ILE A 82 -12.58 0.02 -6.75
C ILE A 82 -12.46 0.63 -5.34
N LEU A 83 -11.48 0.19 -4.54
CA LEU A 83 -11.24 0.73 -3.20
C LEU A 83 -10.83 2.20 -3.21
N THR A 84 -10.18 2.67 -4.28
CA THR A 84 -9.83 4.08 -4.45
C THR A 84 -11.03 4.96 -4.80
N GLY A 85 -12.17 4.37 -5.20
CA GLY A 85 -13.34 5.10 -5.69
C GLY A 85 -13.16 5.67 -7.11
N LEU A 86 -12.07 5.31 -7.80
CA LEU A 86 -11.84 5.69 -9.20
C LEU A 86 -12.64 4.82 -10.17
N PHE A 87 -12.95 3.59 -9.77
CA PHE A 87 -13.73 2.64 -10.53
C PHE A 87 -14.94 2.13 -9.73
N GLU A 88 -16.03 1.89 -10.44
CA GLU A 88 -17.23 1.23 -9.95
C GLU A 88 -17.05 -0.29 -9.97
N ARG A 89 -17.94 -1.02 -9.27
CA ARG A 89 -17.89 -2.49 -9.19
C ARG A 89 -18.03 -3.21 -10.53
N ASP A 90 -18.58 -2.54 -11.53
CA ASP A 90 -18.73 -3.04 -12.89
C ASP A 90 -17.47 -2.80 -13.76
N GLY A 91 -16.40 -2.25 -13.17
CA GLY A 91 -15.17 -1.91 -13.86
C GLY A 91 -15.27 -0.63 -14.69
N SER A 92 -16.37 0.13 -14.56
CA SER A 92 -16.50 1.42 -15.23
C SER A 92 -15.86 2.55 -14.39
N PRO A 93 -15.29 3.60 -15.02
CA PRO A 93 -14.76 4.72 -14.27
C PRO A 93 -15.88 5.48 -13.56
N SER A 94 -15.66 5.87 -12.30
CA SER A 94 -16.64 6.55 -11.45
C SER A 94 -17.03 7.93 -12.00
N LEU A 95 -18.23 8.40 -11.64
CA LEU A 95 -18.74 9.71 -12.10
C LEU A 95 -17.83 10.86 -11.66
N SER A 96 -17.29 10.80 -10.43
CA SER A 96 -16.34 11.79 -9.93
C SER A 96 -15.06 11.86 -10.78
N TYR A 97 -14.60 10.72 -11.30
CA TYR A 97 -13.49 10.68 -12.23
C TYR A 97 -13.83 11.27 -13.60
N ARG A 98 -15.03 10.97 -14.14
CA ARG A 98 -15.48 11.48 -15.45
C ARG A 98 -15.60 13.01 -15.46
N ASP A 99 -16.11 13.59 -14.39
CA ASP A 99 -16.25 15.05 -14.26
C ASP A 99 -14.87 15.75 -14.21
N ARG A 100 -13.84 15.10 -13.66
CA ARG A 100 -12.47 15.63 -13.58
C ARG A 100 -11.72 15.61 -14.91
N LYS A 101 -11.97 14.63 -15.79
CA LYS A 101 -11.41 14.61 -17.17
C LYS A 101 -11.87 15.77 -18.04
N SER A 102 -12.88 16.54 -17.63
CA SER A 102 -13.34 17.73 -18.38
C SER A 102 -12.35 18.90 -18.33
N TYR A 103 -11.31 18.85 -17.48
CA TYR A 103 -10.21 19.81 -17.50
C TYR A 103 -8.97 19.14 -18.10
N PRO A 104 -8.53 19.51 -19.32
CA PRO A 104 -7.27 19.02 -19.83
C PRO A 104 -6.14 19.59 -18.97
N VAL A 105 -5.53 18.73 -18.16
CA VAL A 105 -4.23 19.02 -17.55
C VAL A 105 -3.24 19.17 -18.70
N LYS A 106 -2.91 20.42 -19.04
CA LYS A 106 -1.86 20.73 -20.00
C LYS A 106 -0.53 20.40 -19.33
N PHE A 107 0.11 19.33 -19.79
CA PHE A 107 1.53 19.12 -19.55
C PHE A 107 2.29 20.29 -20.20
N VAL A 108 3.05 21.02 -19.38
CA VAL A 108 3.97 22.10 -19.81
C VAL A 108 5.37 21.50 -19.94
#